data_AF-A0A5D0STM5-F1
#
_entry.id   AF-A0A5D0STM5-F1
#
_cell.length_a   1.000
_cell.length_b   1.000
_cell.length_c   1.000
_cell.angle_alpha   90.00
_cell.angle_beta   90.00
_cell.angle_gamma   90.00
#
_symmetry.space_group_name_H-M   'P 1'
#
loop_
_entity.id
_entity.type
_entity.pdbx_description
1 polymer ?
#
loop_
_entity_poly.entity_id
_entity_poly.type
_entity_poly.pdbx_seq_one_letter_code
_entity_poly.pdbx_strand_id
1 'polypeptide(L)'
;MTPSERVALTVVRCATRLLARERRDRYLEQWRADVHGATELGVSPLRLAAGILGAAALIAVIDRKETRTMLPIGPLALALRLVGGAGARRRAAALATVFTLALLAGAGLLIAG
;
A
#
# COMPACT_ATOMS: atom_id res chain seq x y z
N MET A 1 -13.61 11.17 23.03
CA MET A 1 -12.92 11.62 21.81
C MET A 1 -11.78 12.56 22.16
N THR A 2 -10.54 12.17 21.88
CA THR A 2 -9.33 12.95 22.22
C THR A 2 -9.12 14.12 21.24
N PRO A 3 -8.30 15.14 21.58
CA PRO A 3 -7.96 16.22 20.64
C PRO A 3 -7.28 15.70 19.36
N SER A 4 -6.39 14.71 19.48
CA SER A 4 -5.69 14.09 18.36
C SER A 4 -6.65 13.33 17.44
N GLU A 5 -7.63 12.64 18.01
CA GLU A 5 -8.71 11.96 17.27
C GLU A 5 -9.59 12.95 16.50
N ARG A 6 -9.97 14.09 17.10
CA ARG A 6 -10.72 15.16 16.39
C ARG A 6 -9.97 15.70 15.18
N VAL A 7 -8.67 15.98 15.35
CA VAL A 7 -7.81 16.45 14.26
C VAL A 7 -7.71 15.37 13.18
N ALA A 8 -7.48 14.11 13.55
CA ALA A 8 -7.44 12.98 12.64
C ALA A 8 -8.73 12.86 11.81
N LEU A 9 -9.90 12.92 12.45
CA LEU A 9 -11.20 12.86 11.75
C LEU A 9 -11.40 14.05 10.78
N THR A 10 -10.86 15.22 11.11
CA THR A 10 -10.88 16.39 10.21
C THR A 10 -10.00 16.15 8.99
N VAL A 11 -8.79 15.60 9.20
CA VAL A 11 -7.90 15.19 8.09
C VAL A 11 -8.58 14.14 7.22
N VAL A 12 -9.24 13.14 7.80
CA VAL A 12 -9.99 12.11 7.05
C VAL A 12 -11.08 12.76 6.18
N ARG A 13 -11.87 13.71 6.71
CA ARG A 13 -12.88 14.45 5.94
C ARG A 13 -12.26 15.25 4.78
N CYS A 14 -11.07 15.79 4.96
CA CYS A 14 -10.35 16.49 3.89
C CYS A 14 -9.80 15.50 2.86
N ALA A 15 -9.21 14.39 3.29
CA ALA A 15 -8.63 13.35 2.46
C ALA A 15 -9.68 12.72 1.52
N THR A 16 -10.89 12.43 2.02
CA THR A 16 -11.95 11.83 1.19
C THR A 16 -12.45 12.76 0.08
N ARG A 17 -12.26 14.08 0.18
CA ARG A 17 -12.56 15.02 -0.92
C ARG A 17 -11.64 14.82 -2.13
N LEU A 18 -10.49 14.17 -1.97
CA LEU A 18 -9.59 13.82 -3.07
C LEU A 18 -10.14 12.66 -3.93
N LEU A 19 -11.09 11.87 -3.40
CA LEU A 19 -11.64 10.71 -4.08
C LEU A 19 -12.78 11.07 -5.03
N ALA A 20 -13.07 10.17 -5.99
CA ALA A 20 -14.24 10.22 -6.85
C ALA A 20 -15.55 10.20 -6.02
N ARG A 21 -16.57 10.93 -6.48
CA ARG A 21 -17.76 11.26 -5.69
C ARG A 21 -18.51 10.01 -5.21
N GLU A 22 -18.52 8.96 -6.04
CA GLU A 22 -19.23 7.70 -5.80
C GLU A 22 -18.58 6.87 -4.67
N ARG A 23 -17.30 7.13 -4.37
CA ARG A 23 -16.52 6.37 -3.37
C ARG A 23 -16.35 7.12 -2.04
N ARG A 24 -16.63 8.43 -2.00
CA ARG A 24 -16.34 9.28 -0.84
C ARG A 24 -16.99 8.78 0.44
N ASP A 25 -18.28 8.46 0.37
CA ASP A 25 -19.07 8.12 1.56
C ASP A 25 -18.58 6.80 2.18
N ARG A 26 -18.33 5.79 1.35
CA ARG A 26 -17.79 4.50 1.79
C ARG A 26 -16.42 4.63 2.46
N TYR A 27 -15.50 5.36 1.82
CA TYR A 27 -14.16 5.57 2.40
C TYR A 27 -14.21 6.44 3.65
N LEU A 28 -15.11 7.42 3.71
CA LEU A 28 -15.30 8.26 4.88
C LEU A 28 -15.82 7.46 6.07
N GLU A 29 -16.76 6.55 5.87
CA GLU A 29 -17.25 5.64 6.91
C GLU A 29 -16.12 4.74 7.42
N GLN A 30 -15.44 4.02 6.50
CA GLN A 30 -14.38 3.09 6.84
C GLN A 30 -13.21 3.76 7.58
N TRP A 31 -12.70 4.88 7.05
CA TRP A 31 -11.56 5.57 7.67
C TRP A 31 -11.91 6.26 9.00
N ARG A 32 -13.17 6.62 9.24
CA ARG A 32 -13.60 7.08 10.57
C ARG A 32 -13.58 5.93 11.58
N ALA A 33 -14.06 4.76 11.18
CA ALA A 33 -14.00 3.55 12.01
C ALA A 33 -12.54 3.20 12.33
N ASP A 34 -11.64 3.27 11.34
CA ASP A 34 -10.20 3.03 11.53
C ASP A 34 -9.57 4.01 12.54
N VAL A 35 -9.93 5.30 12.47
CA VAL A 35 -9.43 6.31 13.42
C VAL A 35 -9.94 6.07 14.84
N HIS A 36 -11.20 5.67 14.99
CA HIS A 36 -11.76 5.32 16.29
C HIS A 36 -11.07 4.07 16.85
N GLY A 37 -10.97 3.01 16.04
CA GLY A 37 -10.28 1.77 16.42
C GLY A 37 -8.80 1.98 16.75
N ALA A 38 -8.09 2.85 16.03
CA ALA A 38 -6.72 3.20 16.37
C ALA A 38 -6.63 3.84 17.76
N THR A 39 -7.57 4.73 18.09
CA THR A 39 -7.62 5.37 19.40
C THR A 39 -7.91 4.37 20.51
N GLU A 40 -8.86 3.44 20.29
CA GLU A 40 -9.18 2.36 21.24
C GLU A 40 -8.00 1.41 21.48
N LEU A 41 -7.21 1.12 20.44
CA LEU A 41 -6.04 0.25 20.50
C LEU A 41 -4.76 0.97 21.00
N GLY A 42 -4.85 2.25 21.39
CA GLY A 42 -3.69 3.05 21.82
C GLY A 42 -2.70 3.38 20.69
N VAL A 43 -3.10 3.19 19.43
CA VAL A 43 -2.33 3.56 18.25
C VAL A 43 -2.55 5.05 17.95
N SER A 44 -1.52 5.74 17.45
CA SER A 44 -1.63 7.18 17.15
C SER A 44 -2.63 7.47 16.02
N PRO A 45 -3.76 8.15 16.29
CA PRO A 45 -4.76 8.48 15.26
C PRO A 45 -4.22 9.50 14.25
N LEU A 46 -3.26 10.35 14.64
CA LEU A 46 -2.61 11.31 13.75
C LEU A 46 -1.69 10.63 12.73
N ARG A 47 -0.91 9.62 13.14
CA ARG A 47 -0.07 8.84 12.22
C ARG A 47 -0.94 8.07 11.23
N LEU A 48 -2.05 7.50 11.69
CA LEU A 48 -3.02 6.84 10.82
C LEU A 48 -3.63 7.83 9.81
N ALA A 49 -4.07 9.01 10.26
CA ALA A 49 -4.65 10.04 9.39
C ALA A 49 -3.66 10.55 8.33
N ALA A 50 -2.37 10.65 8.66
CA ALA A 50 -1.32 10.97 7.67
C ALA A 50 -1.19 9.86 6.61
N GLY A 51 -1.26 8.59 7.00
CA GLY A 51 -1.28 7.45 6.08
C GLY A 51 -2.53 7.45 5.19
N ILE A 52 -3.70 7.75 5.75
CA ILE A 52 -4.96 7.90 5.01
C ILE A 52 -4.86 9.02 3.97
N LEU A 53 -4.29 10.17 4.33
CA LEU A 53 -4.08 11.27 3.39
C LEU A 53 -3.18 10.87 2.21
N GLY A 54 -2.07 10.17 2.50
CA GLY A 54 -1.18 9.62 1.48
C GLY A 54 -1.88 8.60 0.57
N ALA A 55 -2.67 7.69 1.15
CA ALA A 55 -3.47 6.72 0.41
C ALA A 55 -4.51 7.40 -0.49
N ALA A 56 -5.22 8.41 0.03
CA ALA A 56 -6.21 9.18 -0.73
C ALA A 56 -5.57 9.89 -1.93
N ALA A 57 -4.39 10.50 -1.73
CA ALA A 57 -3.65 11.13 -2.82
C ALA A 57 -3.20 10.11 -3.88
N LEU A 58 -2.70 8.94 -3.46
CA LEU A 58 -2.31 7.87 -4.38
C LEU A 58 -3.50 7.34 -5.19
N ILE A 59 -4.63 7.06 -4.53
CA ILE A 59 -5.86 6.62 -5.18
C ILE A 59 -6.32 7.65 -6.21
N ALA A 60 -6.33 8.94 -5.84
CA ALA A 60 -6.73 10.02 -6.73
C ALA A 60 -5.82 10.13 -7.97
N VAL A 61 -4.51 9.93 -7.81
CA VAL A 61 -3.54 9.93 -8.92
C VAL A 61 -3.79 8.74 -9.86
N ILE A 62 -4.02 7.54 -9.31
CA ILE A 62 -4.28 6.33 -10.09
C ILE A 62 -5.59 6.49 -10.89
N ASP A 63 -6.65 6.98 -10.25
CA ASP A 63 -7.98 7.11 -10.86
C ASP A 63 -7.99 8.13 -12.00
N ARG A 64 -7.29 9.26 -11.84
CA ARG A 64 -7.19 10.31 -12.87
C ARG A 64 -6.48 9.87 -14.13
N LYS A 65 -5.58 8.89 -14.04
CA LYS A 65 -4.71 8.53 -15.15
C LYS A 65 -5.39 7.59 -16.16
N GLU A 66 -6.66 7.21 -15.95
CA GLU A 66 -7.41 6.18 -16.69
C GLU A 66 -6.63 4.87 -16.88
N THR A 67 -5.52 4.72 -16.18
CA THR A 67 -4.63 3.60 -16.37
C THR A 67 -5.12 2.54 -15.41
N ARG A 68 -6.12 1.80 -15.89
CA ARG A 68 -6.38 0.40 -15.50
C ARG A 68 -5.19 -0.53 -15.80
N THR A 69 -4.00 0.00 -16.08
CA THR A 69 -2.78 -0.79 -15.99
C THR A 69 -2.55 -1.06 -14.52
N MET A 70 -2.98 -2.26 -14.12
CA MET A 70 -2.54 -2.91 -12.89
C MET A 70 -1.04 -2.68 -12.76
N LEU A 71 -0.65 -1.81 -11.82
CA LEU A 71 0.77 -1.59 -11.55
C LEU A 71 1.30 -2.97 -11.14
N PRO A 72 2.26 -3.54 -11.86
CA PRO A 72 2.78 -4.85 -11.47
C PRO A 72 3.34 -4.69 -10.05
N ILE A 73 2.90 -5.57 -9.14
CA ILE A 73 3.34 -5.61 -7.75
C ILE A 73 4.15 -6.90 -7.58
N GLY A 74 5.23 -6.84 -6.81
CA GLY A 74 6.08 -8.02 -6.54
C GLY A 74 7.10 -8.32 -7.66
N PRO A 75 7.41 -9.60 -7.94
CA PRO A 75 8.53 -10.00 -8.81
C PRO A 75 8.45 -9.41 -10.22
N LEU A 76 7.24 -9.23 -10.76
CA LEU A 76 7.00 -8.66 -12.09
C LEU A 76 7.35 -7.16 -12.15
N ALA A 77 7.05 -6.40 -11.09
CA ALA A 77 7.43 -4.99 -10.95
C ALA A 77 8.94 -4.83 -11.00
N LEU A 78 9.62 -5.76 -10.33
CA LEU A 78 11.05 -5.79 -10.18
C LEU A 78 11.73 -6.22 -11.48
N ALA A 79 11.17 -7.20 -12.19
CA ALA A 79 11.61 -7.61 -13.53
C ALA A 79 11.53 -6.47 -14.55
N LEU A 80 10.43 -5.71 -14.60
CA LEU A 80 10.28 -4.59 -15.51
C LEU A 80 11.28 -3.45 -15.22
N ARG A 81 11.59 -3.21 -13.94
CA ARG A 81 12.60 -2.23 -13.52
C ARG A 81 14.03 -2.66 -13.87
N LEU A 82 14.28 -3.95 -14.03
CA LEU A 82 15.59 -4.49 -14.38
C LEU A 82 15.86 -4.49 -15.86
N VAL A 83 14.86 -4.74 -16.70
CA VAL A 83 14.99 -4.77 -18.16
C VAL A 83 15.39 -3.41 -18.72
N GLY A 84 15.03 -2.31 -18.06
CA GLY A 84 15.25 -0.95 -18.58
C GLY A 84 16.61 -0.28 -18.29
N GLY A 85 17.58 -0.95 -17.64
CA GLY A 85 18.80 -0.28 -17.16
C GLY A 85 20.13 -0.98 -17.46
N ALA A 86 21.22 -0.20 -17.54
CA ALA A 86 22.57 -0.74 -17.62
C ALA A 86 22.86 -1.64 -16.39
N GLY A 87 23.26 -2.89 -16.62
CA GLY A 87 23.44 -3.89 -15.57
C GLY A 87 22.23 -4.81 -15.30
N ALA A 88 21.18 -4.75 -16.14
CA ALA A 88 20.00 -5.61 -16.11
C ALA A 88 20.32 -7.10 -15.86
N ARG A 89 21.30 -7.64 -16.61
CA ARG A 89 21.65 -9.06 -16.62
C ARG A 89 22.21 -9.54 -15.28
N ARG A 90 23.07 -8.73 -14.63
CA ARG A 90 23.69 -9.06 -13.34
C ARG A 90 22.66 -9.07 -12.21
N ARG A 91 21.74 -8.10 -12.23
CA ARG A 91 20.67 -7.98 -11.24
C ARG A 91 19.60 -9.07 -11.41
N ALA A 92 19.25 -9.40 -12.66
CA ALA A 92 18.36 -10.53 -12.96
C ALA A 92 18.95 -11.85 -12.47
N ALA A 93 20.26 -12.07 -12.70
CA ALA A 93 20.96 -13.26 -12.20
C ALA A 93 20.91 -13.37 -10.67
N ALA A 94 21.15 -12.27 -9.94
CA ALA A 94 21.10 -12.25 -8.48
C ALA A 94 19.72 -12.62 -7.92
N LEU A 95 18.64 -12.16 -8.57
CA LEU A 95 17.28 -12.49 -8.14
C LEU A 95 16.89 -13.92 -8.47
N ALA A 96 17.31 -14.42 -9.63
CA ALA A 96 17.15 -15.83 -9.95
C ALA A 96 17.81 -16.71 -8.89
N THR A 97 18.99 -16.31 -8.37
CA THR A 97 19.65 -17.04 -7.28
C THR A 97 18.84 -17.00 -6.00
N VAL A 98 18.36 -15.82 -5.58
CA VAL A 98 17.57 -15.67 -4.35
C VAL A 98 16.26 -16.47 -4.42
N PHE A 99 15.53 -16.40 -5.53
CA PHE A 99 14.28 -17.16 -5.69
C PHE A 99 14.53 -18.66 -5.73
N THR A 100 15.61 -19.11 -6.40
CA THR A 100 15.97 -20.53 -6.43
C THR A 100 16.29 -21.04 -5.03
N LEU A 101 17.07 -20.29 -4.23
CA LEU A 101 17.37 -20.66 -2.86
C LEU A 101 16.11 -20.69 -1.98
N ALA A 102 15.21 -19.72 -2.13
CA ALA A 102 13.95 -19.71 -1.40
C ALA A 102 13.06 -20.90 -1.76
N LEU A 103 12.98 -21.28 -3.04
CA LEU A 103 12.23 -22.45 -3.50
C LEU A 103 12.84 -23.76 -2.99
N LEU A 104 14.17 -23.89 -3.02
CA LEU A 104 14.87 -25.06 -2.48
C LEU A 104 14.67 -25.19 -0.97
N ALA A 105 14.74 -24.08 -0.23
CA ALA A 105 14.45 -24.08 1.20
C ALA A 105 13.01 -24.50 1.50
N GLY A 106 12.04 -23.96 0.74
CA GLY A 106 10.63 -24.36 0.86
C GLY A 106 10.40 -25.84 0.51
N ALA A 107 11.03 -26.35 -0.55
CA ALA A 107 10.95 -27.76 -0.92
C ALA A 107 11.56 -28.68 0.14
N GLY A 108 12.69 -28.28 0.73
CA GLY A 108 13.30 -28.98 1.86
C GLY A 108 12.36 -29.04 3.06
N LEU A 109 11.70 -27.92 3.39
CA LEU A 109 10.70 -27.88 4.47
C LEU A 109 9.50 -28.80 4.20
N LEU A 110 9.07 -28.89 2.95
CA LEU A 110 7.92 -29.69 2.52
C LEU A 110 8.21 -31.21 2.52
N ILE A 111 9.46 -31.59 2.27
CA ILE A 111 9.89 -32.99 2.22
C ILE A 111 10.30 -33.49 3.61
N ALA A 112 10.80 -32.59 4.46
CA ALA A 112 11.27 -32.91 5.81
C ALA A 112 10.20 -32.77 6.92
N GLY A 113 9.02 -32.25 6.60
CA GLY A 113 7.86 -32.16 7.50
C GLY A 113 6.81 -33.21 7.17
#